data_AF-A0A2N6AWR6-F1
#
_entry.id   AF-A0A2N6AWR6-F1
#
_cell.length_a   1.000
_cell.length_b   1.000
_cell.length_c   1.000
_cell.angle_alpha   90.00
_cell.angle_beta   90.00
_cell.angle_gamma   90.00
#
_symmetry.space_group_name_H-M   'P 1'
#
loop_
_entity.id
_entity.type
_entity.pdbx_description
1 polymer ?
#
loop_
_entity_poly.entity_id
_entity_poly.type
_entity_poly.pdbx_seq_one_letter_code
_entity_poly.pdbx_strand_id
1 'polypeptide(L)'
;MVTVLSQKCIEKADIASFLSCNPEGYVHIEPSIKNVNIIDLGLGKDAVNKIAGKNYSINVFNKNFNPELLLSLKSDCIVVTNGIIDLSDYEKIKDNLMKMIGKKKIVGFGFGNEILADAAEGMAVKFDESAKLYGCENFEIDMI
;
A
#
# COMPACT_ATOMS: atom_id res chain seq x y z
N MET A 1 4.95 20.91 28.34
CA MET A 1 4.41 19.53 28.22
C MET A 1 3.96 19.32 26.79
N VAL A 2 4.24 18.16 26.19
CA VAL A 2 3.85 17.87 24.80
C VAL A 2 2.79 16.78 24.81
N THR A 3 1.66 17.04 24.16
CA THR A 3 0.63 16.03 23.91
C THR A 3 0.61 15.71 22.43
N VAL A 4 0.77 14.43 22.10
CA VAL A 4 0.73 13.92 20.72
C VAL A 4 -0.60 13.22 20.49
N LEU A 5 -1.30 13.62 19.42
CA LEU A 5 -2.54 12.98 18.99
C LEU A 5 -2.33 12.34 17.62
N SER A 6 -2.79 11.10 17.47
CA SER A 6 -2.93 10.51 16.14
C SER A 6 -4.02 11.25 15.36
N GLN A 7 -3.89 11.33 14.04
CA GLN A 7 -4.89 11.97 13.18
C GLN A 7 -6.32 11.44 13.39
N LYS A 8 -6.49 10.16 13.78
CA LYS A 8 -7.81 9.54 14.05
C LYS A 8 -8.51 10.11 15.29
N CYS A 9 -7.76 10.74 16.19
CA CYS A 9 -8.31 11.27 17.44
C CYS A 9 -8.86 12.69 17.29
N ILE A 10 -8.55 13.40 16.19
CA ILE A 10 -8.88 14.81 16.01
C ILE A 10 -10.40 15.06 16.14
N GLU A 11 -11.23 14.25 15.48
CA GLU A 11 -12.68 14.43 15.46
C GLU A 11 -13.33 14.32 16.85
N LYS A 12 -12.64 13.67 17.80
CA LYS A 12 -13.14 13.42 19.16
C LYS A 12 -12.43 14.25 20.22
N ALA A 13 -11.36 14.96 19.86
CA ALA A 13 -10.54 15.68 20.81
C ALA A 13 -11.07 17.12 20.99
N ASP A 14 -11.34 17.52 22.23
CA ASP A 14 -11.52 18.92 22.58
C ASP A 14 -10.16 19.62 22.74
N ILE A 15 -9.62 20.07 21.60
CA ILE A 15 -8.30 20.72 21.54
C ILE A 15 -8.32 22.04 22.33
N ALA A 16 -9.44 22.76 22.34
CA ALA A 16 -9.55 24.06 23.00
C ALA A 16 -9.43 23.92 24.52
N SER A 17 -10.12 22.93 25.11
CA SER A 17 -9.99 22.63 26.54
C SER A 17 -8.55 22.24 26.89
N PHE A 18 -7.91 21.40 26.07
CA PHE A 18 -6.51 21.00 26.27
C PHE A 18 -5.55 22.18 26.32
N LEU A 19 -5.68 23.12 25.39
CA LEU A 19 -4.84 24.32 25.31
C LEU A 19 -5.14 25.30 26.45
N SER A 20 -6.40 25.45 26.86
CA SER A 20 -6.75 26.31 28.01
C SER A 20 -6.14 25.83 29.33
N CYS A 21 -5.99 24.51 29.49
CA CYS A 21 -5.36 23.89 30.65
C CYS A 21 -3.83 23.90 30.58
N ASN A 22 -3.24 24.23 29.43
CA ASN A 22 -1.79 24.34 29.22
C ASN A 22 -1.43 25.55 28.34
N PRO A 23 -1.43 26.78 28.90
CA PRO A 23 -1.25 28.02 28.15
C PRO A 23 0.09 28.14 27.40
N GLU A 24 1.15 27.50 27.90
CA GLU A 24 2.47 27.44 27.26
C GLU A 24 2.75 26.10 26.55
N GLY A 25 1.74 25.23 26.45
CA GLY A 25 1.83 23.94 25.77
C GLY A 25 1.49 24.01 24.28
N TYR A 26 1.64 22.89 23.59
CA TYR A 26 1.15 22.70 22.23
C TYR A 26 0.66 21.26 22.02
N VAL A 27 -0.22 21.09 21.03
CA VAL A 27 -0.68 19.77 20.57
C VAL A 27 -0.01 19.48 19.24
N HIS A 28 0.70 18.35 19.16
CA HIS A 28 1.22 17.84 17.90
C HIS A 28 0.25 16.80 17.34
N ILE A 29 -0.18 16.99 16.10
CA ILE A 29 -0.97 16.01 15.36
C ILE A 29 -0.01 15.23 14.48
N GLU A 30 0.20 13.96 14.82
CA GLU A 30 1.07 13.09 14.04
C GLU A 30 0.38 12.73 12.71
N PRO A 31 1.03 12.97 11.56
CA PRO A 31 0.45 12.66 10.27
C PRO A 31 0.31 11.15 10.11
N SER A 32 -0.83 10.69 9.58
CA SER A 32 -0.97 9.28 9.21
C SER A 32 -0.21 9.02 7.91
N ILE A 33 0.96 8.40 8.03
CA ILE A 33 1.77 7.96 6.88
C ILE A 33 1.57 6.45 6.68
N LYS A 34 1.06 6.03 5.51
CA LYS A 34 1.06 4.59 5.16
C LYS A 34 2.33 4.20 4.40
N ASN A 35 2.83 3.01 4.66
CA ASN A 35 4.00 2.44 4.01
C ASN A 35 3.54 1.58 2.84
N VAL A 36 3.95 1.94 1.63
CA VAL A 36 3.53 1.30 0.38
C VAL A 36 4.76 0.77 -0.33
N ASN A 37 4.77 -0.52 -0.64
CA ASN A 37 5.79 -1.10 -1.49
C ASN A 37 5.21 -1.28 -2.89
N ILE A 38 5.89 -0.80 -3.92
CA ILE A 38 5.43 -0.85 -5.31
C ILE A 38 6.34 -1.81 -6.08
N ILE A 39 5.75 -2.79 -6.77
CA ILE A 39 6.42 -3.60 -7.79
C ILE A 39 6.09 -2.97 -9.14
N ASP A 40 7.06 -2.28 -9.73
CA ASP A 40 6.91 -1.63 -11.03
C ASP A 40 7.18 -2.59 -12.18
N LEU A 41 6.15 -2.86 -12.97
CA LEU A 41 6.22 -3.69 -14.19
C LEU A 41 6.58 -2.88 -15.45
N GLY A 42 6.77 -1.55 -15.32
CA GLY A 42 7.18 -0.69 -16.43
C GLY A 42 6.25 0.51 -16.67
N LEU A 43 5.45 0.90 -15.68
CA LEU A 43 4.56 2.07 -15.75
C LEU A 43 5.34 3.39 -15.70
N GLY A 44 6.60 3.34 -15.25
CA GLY A 44 7.45 4.52 -15.18
C GLY A 44 6.97 5.54 -14.15
N LYS A 45 7.49 6.77 -14.27
CA LYS A 45 7.37 7.83 -13.24
C LYS A 45 5.91 8.21 -12.90
N ASP A 46 4.95 8.00 -13.79
CA ASP A 46 3.59 8.55 -13.64
C ASP A 46 2.76 7.88 -12.54
N ALA A 47 2.83 6.55 -12.39
CA ALA A 47 2.14 5.86 -11.30
C ALA A 47 2.77 6.21 -9.94
N VAL A 48 4.10 6.22 -9.87
CA VAL A 48 4.81 6.61 -8.65
C VAL A 48 4.49 8.04 -8.26
N ASN A 49 4.42 8.98 -9.21
CA ASN A 49 4.05 10.37 -8.94
C ASN A 49 2.62 10.51 -8.39
N LYS A 50 1.66 9.73 -8.91
CA LYS A 50 0.27 9.73 -8.40
C LYS A 50 0.17 9.21 -6.97
N ILE A 51 1.02 8.26 -6.58
CA ILE A 51 1.05 7.69 -5.23
C ILE A 51 1.89 8.57 -4.29
N ALA A 52 3.04 9.10 -4.73
CA ALA A 52 3.95 9.92 -3.91
C ALA A 52 3.36 11.26 -3.46
N GLY A 53 2.35 11.79 -4.18
CA GLY A 53 1.68 13.05 -3.82
C GLY A 53 0.74 12.98 -2.61
N LYS A 54 0.72 11.88 -1.87
CA LYS A 54 -0.16 11.63 -0.73
C LYS A 54 0.68 11.10 0.44
N ASN A 55 0.23 11.24 1.69
CA ASN A 55 0.95 10.88 2.93
C ASN A 55 1.38 9.39 2.98
N TYR A 56 2.36 9.04 2.18
CA TYR A 56 2.85 7.69 1.96
C TYR A 56 4.37 7.68 1.99
N SER A 57 4.90 6.67 2.66
CA SER A 57 6.30 6.27 2.55
C SER A 57 6.36 5.17 1.49
N ILE A 58 7.08 5.41 0.39
CA ILE A 58 7.03 4.54 -0.79
C ILE A 58 8.40 3.91 -1.03
N ASN A 59 8.41 2.59 -1.15
CA ASN A 59 9.55 1.84 -1.70
C ASN A 59 9.17 1.32 -3.08
N VAL A 60 10.05 1.48 -4.08
CA VAL A 60 9.80 0.99 -5.44
C VAL A 60 10.78 -0.12 -5.79
N PHE A 61 10.25 -1.23 -6.26
CA PHE A 61 10.96 -2.43 -6.70
C PHE A 61 10.70 -2.63 -8.19
N ASN A 62 11.67 -3.20 -8.89
CA ASN A 62 11.47 -3.62 -10.28
C ASN A 62 10.86 -5.03 -10.35
N LYS A 63 10.58 -5.51 -11.56
CA LYS A 63 10.10 -6.89 -11.82
C LYS A 63 10.99 -8.02 -11.27
N ASN A 64 12.25 -7.75 -10.94
CA ASN A 64 13.18 -8.71 -10.34
C ASN A 64 13.20 -8.67 -8.81
N PHE A 65 12.12 -8.19 -8.19
CA PHE A 65 12.00 -8.07 -6.74
C PHE A 65 12.26 -9.38 -5.98
N ASN A 66 12.76 -9.25 -4.75
CA ASN A 66 12.90 -10.37 -3.82
C ASN A 66 11.65 -10.45 -2.92
N PRO A 67 10.84 -11.53 -2.98
CA PRO A 67 9.64 -11.66 -2.17
C PRO A 67 9.93 -11.67 -0.66
N GLU A 68 11.04 -12.25 -0.21
CA GLU A 68 11.41 -12.29 1.21
C GLU A 68 11.76 -10.90 1.75
N LEU A 69 12.45 -10.09 0.95
CA LEU A 69 12.74 -8.69 1.29
C LEU A 69 11.44 -7.87 1.37
N LEU A 70 10.52 -8.04 0.41
CA LEU A 70 9.24 -7.33 0.44
C LEU A 70 8.38 -7.73 1.64
N LEU A 71 8.42 -8.99 2.04
CA LEU A 71 7.72 -9.49 3.22
C LEU A 71 8.35 -8.97 4.52
N SER A 72 9.67 -8.77 4.59
CA SER A 72 10.36 -8.28 5.79
C SER A 72 10.22 -6.78 6.03
N LEU A 73 9.99 -5.98 4.99
CA LEU A 73 9.80 -4.53 5.12
C LEU A 73 8.47 -4.18 5.79
N LYS A 74 8.39 -3.08 6.54
CA LYS A 74 7.10 -2.57 7.03
C LYS A 74 6.29 -2.05 5.83
N SER A 75 5.11 -2.61 5.59
CA SER A 75 4.21 -2.15 4.52
C SER A 75 2.77 -2.40 4.89
N ASP A 76 1.93 -1.37 4.73
CA ASP A 76 0.48 -1.46 4.85
C ASP A 76 -0.14 -2.14 3.61
N CYS A 77 0.50 -2.02 2.44
CA CYS A 77 0.13 -2.74 1.23
C CYS A 77 1.29 -2.86 0.24
N ILE A 78 1.18 -3.84 -0.66
CA ILE A 78 2.04 -4.02 -1.81
C ILE A 78 1.21 -3.74 -3.07
N VAL A 79 1.70 -2.89 -3.95
CA VAL A 79 1.03 -2.52 -5.20
C VAL A 79 1.81 -3.10 -6.37
N VAL A 80 1.16 -3.90 -7.21
CA VAL A 80 1.70 -4.41 -8.48
C VAL A 80 1.15 -3.54 -9.60
N THR A 81 2.03 -2.83 -10.30
CA THR A 81 1.62 -1.89 -11.34
C THR A 81 1.35 -2.59 -12.68
N ASN A 82 0.75 -1.85 -13.62
CA ASN A 82 0.70 -2.22 -15.02
C ASN A 82 2.10 -2.08 -15.67
N GLY A 83 2.32 -2.74 -16.80
CA GLY A 83 3.56 -2.63 -17.56
C GLY A 83 3.64 -3.55 -18.76
N ILE A 84 4.79 -3.51 -19.44
CA ILE A 84 5.11 -4.40 -20.57
C ILE A 84 6.19 -5.35 -20.10
N ILE A 85 5.85 -6.63 -19.98
CA ILE A 85 6.77 -7.69 -19.57
C ILE A 85 6.74 -8.84 -20.57
N ASP A 86 7.79 -9.66 -20.60
CA ASP A 86 7.82 -10.87 -21.41
C ASP A 86 7.24 -12.08 -20.65
N LEU A 87 7.06 -13.21 -21.35
CA LEU A 87 6.49 -14.42 -20.77
C LEU A 87 7.37 -14.99 -19.64
N SER A 88 8.69 -14.85 -19.72
CA SER A 88 9.59 -15.37 -18.69
C SER A 88 9.50 -14.57 -17.39
N ASP A 89 9.34 -13.24 -17.51
CA ASP A 89 9.06 -12.37 -16.38
C ASP A 89 7.68 -12.68 -15.79
N TYR A 90 6.66 -12.91 -16.64
CA TYR A 90 5.30 -13.21 -16.20
C TYR A 90 5.26 -14.39 -15.22
N GLU A 91 5.81 -15.54 -15.64
CA GLU A 91 5.86 -16.76 -14.82
C GLU A 91 6.62 -16.52 -13.51
N LYS A 92 7.77 -15.83 -13.57
CA LYS A 92 8.57 -15.52 -12.39
C LYS A 92 7.85 -14.59 -11.40
N ILE A 93 7.15 -13.57 -11.91
CA ILE A 93 6.38 -12.64 -11.08
C ILE A 93 5.21 -13.40 -10.44
N LYS A 94 4.46 -14.19 -11.22
CA LYS A 94 3.35 -15.03 -10.74
C LYS A 94 3.81 -15.94 -9.60
N ASP A 95 4.90 -16.67 -9.78
CA ASP A 95 5.49 -17.55 -8.76
C ASP A 95 5.89 -16.80 -7.49
N ASN A 96 6.41 -15.59 -7.62
CA ASN A 96 6.79 -14.77 -6.47
C ASN A 96 5.58 -14.18 -5.75
N LEU A 97 4.55 -13.73 -6.48
CA LEU A 97 3.30 -13.26 -5.89
C LEU A 97 2.59 -14.37 -5.13
N MET A 98 2.56 -15.59 -5.69
CA MET A 98 2.01 -16.79 -5.04
C MET A 98 2.57 -17.01 -3.63
N LYS A 99 3.89 -16.76 -3.44
CA LYS A 99 4.57 -16.91 -2.14
C LYS A 99 4.20 -15.83 -1.12
N MET A 100 3.60 -14.74 -1.57
CA MET A 100 3.30 -13.53 -0.78
C MET A 100 1.80 -13.39 -0.47
N ILE A 101 0.93 -13.96 -1.30
CA ILE A 101 -0.51 -14.04 -1.06
C ILE A 101 -0.76 -14.68 0.31
N GLY A 102 -1.68 -14.09 1.08
CA GLY A 102 -1.99 -14.56 2.43
C GLY A 102 -0.95 -14.20 3.51
N LYS A 103 0.11 -13.46 3.17
CA LYS A 103 1.08 -12.92 4.15
C LYS A 103 1.02 -11.41 4.28
N LYS A 104 0.70 -10.74 3.18
CA LYS A 104 0.50 -9.28 3.12
C LYS A 104 -0.62 -8.95 2.16
N LYS A 105 -1.20 -7.77 2.36
CA LYS A 105 -2.14 -7.15 1.43
C LYS A 105 -1.45 -6.82 0.12
N ILE A 106 -1.98 -7.33 -0.99
CA ILE A 106 -1.47 -7.09 -2.35
C ILE A 106 -2.61 -6.53 -3.19
N VAL A 107 -2.30 -5.51 -3.98
CA VAL A 107 -3.23 -4.75 -4.80
C VAL A 107 -2.64 -4.71 -6.20
N GLY A 108 -3.40 -5.12 -7.22
CA GLY A 108 -2.96 -5.01 -8.60
C GLY A 108 -3.51 -3.76 -9.29
N PHE A 109 -2.86 -3.34 -10.37
CA PHE A 109 -3.35 -2.28 -11.24
C PHE A 109 -3.10 -2.64 -12.71
N GLY A 110 -4.13 -2.58 -13.56
CA GLY A 110 -4.02 -2.98 -14.97
C GLY A 110 -3.50 -4.42 -15.10
N PHE A 111 -2.42 -4.63 -15.84
CA PHE A 111 -1.81 -5.96 -15.98
C PHE A 111 -1.36 -6.58 -14.65
N GLY A 112 -1.04 -5.76 -13.64
CA GLY A 112 -0.76 -6.25 -12.30
C GLY A 112 -1.95 -6.98 -11.65
N ASN A 113 -3.20 -6.65 -12.01
CA ASN A 113 -4.39 -7.39 -11.57
C ASN A 113 -4.45 -8.77 -12.21
N GLU A 114 -4.15 -8.87 -13.50
CA GLU A 114 -4.20 -10.13 -14.25
C GLU A 114 -3.22 -11.14 -13.66
N ILE A 115 -1.95 -10.73 -13.46
CA ILE A 115 -0.93 -11.62 -12.87
C ILE A 115 -1.30 -12.02 -11.44
N LEU A 116 -1.87 -11.09 -10.66
CA LEU A 116 -2.25 -11.37 -9.28
C LEU A 116 -3.45 -12.33 -9.18
N ALA A 117 -4.44 -12.19 -10.06
CA ALA A 117 -5.57 -13.10 -10.17
C ALA A 117 -5.10 -14.51 -10.57
N ASP A 118 -4.21 -14.59 -11.55
CA ASP A 118 -3.56 -15.82 -11.98
C ASP A 118 -2.76 -16.50 -10.85
N ALA A 119 -2.03 -15.71 -10.06
CA ALA A 119 -1.26 -16.22 -8.92
C ALA A 119 -2.16 -16.70 -7.77
N ALA A 120 -3.36 -16.16 -7.68
CA ALA A 120 -4.37 -16.49 -6.68
C ALA A 120 -5.34 -17.60 -7.12
N GLU A 121 -5.27 -18.05 -8.37
CA GLU A 121 -6.18 -19.04 -8.92
C GLU A 121 -6.15 -20.33 -8.08
N GLY A 122 -7.33 -20.80 -7.64
CA GLY A 122 -7.47 -21.97 -6.78
C GLY A 122 -7.15 -21.74 -5.30
N MET A 123 -6.78 -20.51 -4.89
CA MET A 123 -6.60 -20.16 -3.48
C MET A 123 -7.90 -19.62 -2.87
N ALA A 124 -8.14 -19.91 -1.58
CA ALA A 124 -9.24 -19.33 -0.82
C ALA A 124 -8.90 -17.90 -0.37
N VAL A 125 -8.91 -16.95 -1.30
CA VAL A 125 -8.71 -15.51 -1.05
C VAL A 125 -9.97 -14.72 -1.34
N LYS A 126 -10.18 -13.66 -0.57
CA LYS A 126 -11.31 -12.75 -0.77
C LYS A 126 -10.85 -11.60 -1.67
N PHE A 127 -11.47 -11.51 -2.84
CA PHE A 127 -11.29 -10.38 -3.74
C PHE A 127 -12.23 -9.26 -3.31
N ASP A 128 -11.69 -8.07 -3.06
CA ASP A 128 -12.47 -6.86 -2.85
C ASP A 128 -12.32 -5.95 -4.09
N GLU A 129 -13.31 -6.00 -4.97
CA GLU A 129 -13.36 -5.22 -6.21
C GLU A 129 -13.63 -3.72 -5.95
N SER A 130 -13.93 -3.33 -4.70
CA SER A 130 -14.35 -1.98 -4.34
C SER A 130 -13.21 -1.06 -3.87
N ALA A 131 -11.97 -1.57 -3.88
CA ALA A 131 -10.81 -0.82 -3.44
C ALA A 131 -10.59 0.44 -4.27
N LYS A 132 -11.04 1.56 -3.73
CA LYS A 132 -10.56 2.88 -4.14
C LYS A 132 -9.21 3.09 -3.51
N LEU A 133 -8.18 2.38 -3.99
CA LEU A 133 -6.83 2.80 -3.69
C LEU A 133 -6.59 4.13 -4.43
N TYR A 134 -6.77 5.22 -3.69
CA TYR A 134 -6.06 6.46 -3.94
C TYR A 134 -6.53 7.15 -5.24
N GLY A 135 -7.83 7.08 -5.55
CA GLY A 135 -8.45 7.82 -6.65
C GLY A 135 -8.29 7.18 -8.03
N CYS A 136 -7.86 5.93 -8.10
CA CYS A 136 -8.01 5.07 -9.27
C CYS A 136 -8.96 3.93 -8.89
N GLU A 137 -9.92 3.60 -9.75
CA GLU A 137 -10.74 2.39 -9.62
C GLU A 137 -9.78 1.20 -9.77
N ASN A 138 -9.51 0.36 -8.74
CA ASN A 138 -8.90 -0.98 -8.91
C ASN A 138 -8.79 -1.86 -7.63
N PHE A 139 -8.99 -3.16 -7.87
CA PHE A 139 -8.98 -4.36 -7.02
C PHE A 139 -7.99 -4.45 -5.83
N GLU A 140 -8.50 -4.81 -4.65
CA GLU A 140 -7.75 -5.30 -3.48
C GLU A 140 -7.90 -6.81 -3.32
N ILE A 141 -6.86 -7.46 -2.80
CA ILE A 141 -6.98 -8.74 -2.11
C ILE A 141 -6.84 -8.47 -0.62
N ASP A 142 -7.93 -8.64 0.12
CA ASP A 142 -7.94 -8.59 1.59
C ASP A 142 -7.93 -10.02 2.16
N MET A 143 -7.11 -10.23 3.20
CA MET A 143 -7.09 -11.48 3.94
C MET A 143 -8.27 -11.54 4.92
N ILE A 144 -8.77 -12.77 5.13
CA ILE A 144 -9.71 -13.12 6.21
C ILE A 144 -9.03 -12.98 7.57
#